data_AF-A0A534BVB0-F1
#
_entry.id   AF-A0A534BVB0-F1
#
_cell.length_a   1.000
_cell.length_b   1.000
_cell.length_c   1.000
_cell.angle_alpha   90.00
_cell.angle_beta   90.00
_cell.angle_gamma   90.00
#
_symmetry.space_group_name_H-M   'P 1'
#
loop_
_entity.id
_entity.type
_entity.pdbx_description
1 polymer ?
#
loop_
_entity_poly.entity_id
_entity_poly.type
_entity_poly.pdbx_seq_one_letter_code
_entity_poly.pdbx_strand_id
1 'polypeptide(L)'
;MQRFLIRYQDRILYGSDDAYGAQEDTETAAAQVHEDWLRDWRFLVSADRLHSEDFALSFRGLHLPKAVVDKIYRRNAEALFGPDAWH
;
A
#
# COMPACT_ATOMS: atom_id res chain seq x y z
N MET A 1 11.48 -0.41 -10.01
CA MET A 1 10.83 -0.43 -8.69
C MET A 1 10.90 -1.80 -8.00
N GLN A 2 10.34 -2.89 -8.56
CA GLN A 2 10.31 -4.23 -7.91
C GLN A 2 11.62 -4.66 -7.22
N ARG A 3 12.75 -4.65 -7.94
CA ARG A 3 14.07 -5.03 -7.38
C ARG A 3 14.50 -4.20 -6.17
N PHE A 4 14.12 -2.92 -6.13
CA PHE A 4 14.42 -2.04 -5.00
C PHE A 4 13.63 -2.47 -3.77
N LEU A 5 12.32 -2.70 -3.91
CA LEU A 5 11.47 -3.15 -2.81
C LEU A 5 11.95 -4.50 -2.27
N ILE A 6 12.36 -5.43 -3.14
CA ILE A 6 12.93 -6.72 -2.70
C ILE A 6 14.26 -6.53 -1.96
N ARG A 7 15.14 -5.67 -2.47
CA ARG A 7 16.47 -5.43 -1.87
C ARG A 7 16.37 -4.79 -0.49
N TYR A 8 15.39 -3.92 -0.27
CA TYR A 8 15.24 -3.15 0.97
C TYR A 8 13.97 -3.51 1.74
N GLN A 9 13.42 -4.70 1.51
CA GLN A 9 12.11 -5.14 2.02
C GLN A 9 11.93 -5.03 3.54
N ASP A 10 13.01 -5.02 4.32
CA ASP A 10 12.99 -4.92 5.79
C ASP A 10 13.01 -3.47 6.31
N ARG A 11 13.03 -2.47 5.41
CA ARG A 11 13.14 -1.04 5.75
C ARG A 11 12.03 -0.19 5.14
N ILE A 12 10.96 -0.81 4.67
CA ILE A 12 9.89 -0.15 3.92
C ILE A 12 8.56 -0.47 4.60
N LEU A 13 7.73 0.55 4.77
CA LEU A 13 6.38 0.45 5.31
C LEU A 13 5.40 0.95 4.26
N TYR A 14 4.18 0.43 4.30
CA TYR A 14 3.05 1.00 3.57
C TYR A 14 2.29 1.99 4.45
N GLY A 15 1.85 3.08 3.85
CA GLY A 15 0.86 4.02 4.38
C GLY A 15 0.17 4.66 3.20
N SER A 16 -1.16 4.78 3.25
CA SER A 16 -1.95 5.32 2.13
C SER A 16 -1.87 6.84 2.00
N ASP A 17 -1.41 7.54 3.06
CA ASP A 17 -1.43 9.00 3.17
C ASP A 17 -2.85 9.61 3.08
N ASP A 18 -3.88 8.79 3.30
CA ASP A 18 -5.26 9.26 3.31
C ASP A 18 -5.55 10.00 4.62
N ALA A 19 -6.20 11.15 4.51
CA ALA A 19 -6.66 11.95 5.64
C ALA A 19 -8.10 12.39 5.40
N TYR A 20 -8.97 12.17 6.39
CA TYR A 20 -10.37 12.58 6.33
C TYR A 20 -10.75 13.42 7.55
N GLY A 21 -11.54 14.46 7.32
CA GLY A 21 -11.95 15.43 8.32
C GLY A 21 -13.34 15.15 8.90
N ALA A 22 -13.63 15.72 10.08
CA ALA A 22 -14.91 15.54 10.78
C ALA A 22 -16.16 16.07 10.02
N GLN A 23 -15.99 16.70 8.87
CA GLN A 23 -17.07 17.22 8.02
C GLN A 23 -17.38 16.32 6.81
N GLU A 24 -16.61 15.26 6.61
CA GLU A 24 -16.79 14.36 5.47
C GLU A 24 -17.77 13.22 5.80
N ASP A 25 -18.53 12.82 4.79
CA ASP A 25 -19.42 11.67 4.90
C ASP A 25 -18.61 10.39 5.13
N THR A 26 -18.86 9.72 6.25
CA THR A 26 -18.04 8.60 6.73
C THR A 26 -18.08 7.40 5.78
N GLU A 27 -19.23 7.13 5.15
CA GLU A 27 -19.38 6.01 4.22
C GLU A 27 -18.60 6.26 2.94
N THR A 28 -18.72 7.47 2.38
CA THR A 28 -17.95 7.90 1.20
C THR A 28 -16.45 7.88 1.47
N ALA A 29 -16.01 8.40 2.62
CA ALA A 29 -14.60 8.39 3.01
C ALA A 29 -14.05 6.95 3.12
N ALA A 30 -14.78 6.06 3.80
CA ALA A 30 -14.37 4.66 3.95
C ALA A 30 -14.31 3.93 2.60
N ALA A 31 -15.25 4.19 1.70
CA ALA A 31 -15.24 3.62 0.35
C ALA A 31 -14.01 4.10 -0.44
N GLN A 32 -13.66 5.38 -0.35
CA GLN A 32 -12.50 5.94 -1.03
C GLN A 32 -11.19 5.31 -0.52
N VAL A 33 -10.99 5.24 0.81
CA VAL A 33 -9.84 4.54 1.41
C VAL A 33 -9.72 3.11 0.89
N HIS A 34 -10.85 2.40 0.84
CA HIS A 34 -10.84 1.01 0.40
C HIS A 34 -10.40 0.87 -1.05
N GLU A 35 -10.92 1.72 -1.94
CA GLU A 35 -10.54 1.72 -3.36
C GLU A 35 -9.07 2.11 -3.55
N ASP A 36 -8.58 3.11 -2.82
CA ASP A 36 -7.20 3.57 -2.88
C ASP A 36 -6.25 2.46 -2.41
N TRP A 37 -6.56 1.84 -1.27
CA TRP A 37 -5.84 0.67 -0.76
C TRP A 37 -5.85 -0.51 -1.74
N LEU A 38 -6.98 -0.79 -2.40
CA LEU A 38 -7.09 -1.87 -3.39
C LEU A 38 -6.23 -1.61 -4.62
N ARG A 39 -6.15 -0.38 -5.11
CA ARG A 39 -5.29 0.00 -6.25
C ARG A 39 -3.82 -0.21 -5.90
N ASP A 40 -3.39 0.24 -4.73
CA ASP A 40 -2.02 0.07 -4.25
C ASP A 40 -1.67 -1.41 -4.08
N TRP A 41 -2.56 -2.17 -3.44
CA TRP A 41 -2.42 -3.61 -3.28
C TRP A 41 -2.25 -4.28 -4.64
N ARG A 42 -3.13 -4.00 -5.61
CA ARG A 42 -3.07 -4.57 -6.96
C ARG A 42 -1.77 -4.21 -7.68
N PHE A 43 -1.28 -2.97 -7.53
CA PHE A 43 0.01 -2.58 -8.08
C PHE A 43 1.17 -3.39 -7.50
N LEU A 44 1.18 -3.66 -6.19
CA LEU A 44 2.26 -4.38 -5.53
C LEU A 44 2.26 -5.89 -5.84
N VAL A 45 1.08 -6.52 -5.94
CA VAL A 45 0.97 -7.99 -5.98
C VAL A 45 0.72 -8.59 -7.37
N SER A 46 0.17 -7.83 -8.31
CA SER A 46 -0.16 -8.35 -9.64
C SER A 46 0.97 -8.12 -10.65
N ALA A 47 0.93 -8.87 -11.75
CA ALA A 47 1.74 -8.59 -12.95
C ALA A 47 0.93 -7.85 -14.02
N ASP A 48 -0.25 -7.33 -13.66
CA ASP A 48 -1.23 -6.75 -14.59
C ASP A 48 -0.69 -5.49 -15.26
N ARG A 49 -1.26 -5.15 -16.42
CA ARG A 49 -1.09 -3.82 -17.00
C ARG A 49 -2.15 -2.89 -16.40
N LEU A 50 -1.70 -1.87 -15.70
CA LEU A 50 -2.51 -0.94 -14.91
C LEU A 50 -2.44 0.47 -15.51
N HIS A 51 -3.36 1.33 -15.08
CA HIS A 51 -3.45 2.74 -15.42
C HIS A 51 -3.84 3.53 -14.17
N SER A 52 -3.48 4.80 -14.12
CA SER A 52 -3.91 5.75 -13.09
C SER A 52 -4.27 7.06 -13.80
N GLU A 53 -5.24 7.79 -13.26
CA GLU A 53 -5.68 9.09 -13.80
C GLU A 53 -4.52 10.10 -13.84
N ASP A 54 -3.58 9.99 -12.90
CA ASP A 54 -2.40 10.87 -12.79
C ASP A 54 -1.28 10.49 -13.76
N PHE A 55 -1.40 9.36 -14.47
CA PHE A 55 -0.34 8.86 -15.33
C PHE A 55 -0.88 8.32 -16.66
N ALA A 56 -0.72 9.13 -17.71
CA ALA A 56 -1.26 8.88 -19.04
C ALA A 56 -0.83 7.54 -19.67
N LEU A 57 0.36 7.02 -19.34
CA LEU A 57 0.85 5.75 -19.86
C LEU A 57 0.40 4.59 -18.97
N SER A 58 0.18 3.42 -19.58
CA SER A 58 0.00 2.20 -18.79
C SER A 58 1.32 1.75 -18.16
N PHE A 59 1.27 1.17 -16.97
CA PHE A 59 2.41 0.56 -16.29
C PHE A 59 2.12 -0.88 -15.90
N ARG A 60 3.14 -1.63 -15.48
CA ARG A 60 2.99 -3.01 -15.03
C ARG A 60 3.06 -3.07 -13.51
N GLY A 61 2.19 -3.86 -12.90
CA GLY A 61 2.29 -4.24 -11.49
C GLY A 61 3.63 -4.90 -11.17
N LEU A 62 4.01 -4.86 -9.90
CA LEU A 62 5.33 -5.29 -9.44
C LEU A 62 5.43 -6.78 -9.19
N HIS A 63 4.31 -7.50 -9.05
CA HIS A 63 4.27 -8.94 -8.78
C HIS A 63 5.27 -9.35 -7.69
N LEU A 64 5.20 -8.67 -6.54
CA LEU A 64 6.11 -8.94 -5.43
C LEU A 64 5.83 -10.32 -4.81
N PRO A 65 6.86 -11.05 -4.36
CA PRO A 65 6.64 -12.26 -3.57
C PRO A 65 5.81 -11.95 -2.33
N LYS A 66 4.87 -12.85 -1.97
CA LYS A 66 4.00 -12.68 -0.79
C LYS A 66 4.77 -12.31 0.47
N ALA A 67 5.92 -12.94 0.71
CA ALA A 67 6.75 -12.67 1.89
C ALA A 67 7.27 -11.22 1.96
N VAL A 68 7.49 -10.57 0.82
CA VAL A 68 7.89 -9.15 0.74
C VAL A 68 6.68 -8.26 1.04
N VAL A 69 5.51 -8.60 0.50
CA VAL A 69 4.25 -7.86 0.73
C VAL A 69 3.86 -7.91 2.22
N ASP A 70 3.94 -9.08 2.85
CA ASP A 70 3.67 -9.27 4.28
C ASP A 70 4.58 -8.40 5.17
N LYS A 71 5.82 -8.15 4.74
CA LYS A 71 6.74 -7.25 5.47
C LYS A 71 6.31 -5.80 5.35
N ILE A 72 6.05 -5.36 4.12
CA ILE A 72 5.69 -3.97 3.80
C ILE A 72 4.38 -3.56 4.48
N TYR A 73 3.35 -4.42 4.47
CA TYR A 73 2.04 -4.09 5.04
C TYR A 73 1.92 -4.30 6.55
N ARG A 74 2.83 -5.07 7.19
CA ARG A 74 2.64 -5.45 8.59
C ARG A 74 3.92 -5.63 9.38
N ARG A 75 4.75 -6.62 9.02
CA ARG A 75 5.84 -7.08 9.92
C ARG A 75 6.85 -5.99 10.23
N ASN A 76 7.10 -5.09 9.27
CA ASN A 76 8.02 -3.98 9.49
C ASN A 76 7.43 -2.93 10.45
N ALA A 77 6.11 -2.71 10.41
CA ALA A 77 5.43 -1.80 11.34
C ALA A 77 5.43 -2.37 12.76
N GLU A 78 5.09 -3.65 12.89
CA GLU A 78 5.17 -4.39 14.17
C GLU A 78 6.58 -4.30 14.77
N ALA A 79 7.62 -4.48 13.95
CA ALA A 79 9.00 -4.41 14.40
C ALA A 79 9.47 -2.98 14.74
N LEU A 80 9.01 -1.97 14.00
CA LEU A 80 9.44 -0.58 14.18
C LEU A 80 8.76 0.08 15.40
N PHE A 81 7.45 -0.08 15.53
CA PHE A 81 6.67 0.59 16.58
C PHE A 81 6.57 -0.23 17.87
N GLY A 82 6.86 -1.54 17.79
CA GLY A 82 6.79 -2.43 18.93
C GLY A 82 5.36 -2.83 19.32
N PRO A 83 5.20 -3.67 20.35
CA PRO A 83 3.92 -4.21 20.77
C PRO A 83 3.00 -3.15 21.41
N ASP A 84 3.55 -2.10 22.00
CA ASP A 84 2.79 -1.10 22.76
C ASP A 84 2.14 -0.01 21.89
N ALA A 85 2.37 -0.02 20.57
CA ALA A 85 1.89 1.02 19.66
C ALA A 85 0.39 0.93 19.33
N TRP A 86 -0.29 -0.14 19.75
CA TRP A 86 -1.66 -0.47 19.34
C TRP A 86 -2.61 -0.68 20.53
N HIS A 87 -2.18 -0.28 21.73
CA HIS A 87 -2.91 -0.39 23.00
C HIS A 87 -3.47 0.95 23.47
#